data_AF-A0A961HYB8-F1
#
_entry.id   AF-A0A961HYB8-F1
#
_cell.length_a   1.000
_cell.length_b   1.000
_cell.length_c   1.000
_cell.angle_alpha   90.00
_cell.angle_beta   90.00
_cell.angle_gamma   90.00
#
_symmetry.space_group_name_H-M   'P 1'
#
loop_
_entity.id
_entity.type
_entity.pdbx_description
1 polymer ?
#
loop_
_entity_poly.entity_id
_entity_poly.type
_entity_poly.pdbx_seq_one_letter_code
_entity_poly.pdbx_strand_id
1 'polypeptide(L)' 'MNAASDVSMKTDDVLRVELEVFRRQHRDLDAAIAALVEKGTGDQLTIQRLKKQKLRLKDRIAQIEDRLTPDIIA' A
#
# COMPACT_ATOMS: atom_id res chain seq x y z
N MET A 1 16.53 3.83 -10.16
CA MET A 1 15.98 5.17 -9.88
C MET A 1 15.21 5.10 -8.57
N ASN A 2 15.62 5.89 -7.58
CA ASN A 2 15.26 5.73 -6.18
C ASN A 2 13.86 6.26 -5.89
N ALA A 3 12.92 5.36 -5.55
CA ALA A 3 11.59 5.73 -5.08
C ALA A 3 11.60 6.53 -3.76
N ALA A 4 12.76 6.61 -3.10
CA ALA A 4 13.01 7.42 -1.90
C ALA A 4 13.20 8.92 -2.21
N SER A 5 13.69 9.28 -3.40
CA SER A 5 13.94 10.68 -3.77
C SER A 5 12.63 11.46 -3.99
N ASP A 6 11.59 10.79 -4.49
CA ASP A 6 10.31 11.41 -4.87
C ASP A 6 9.48 11.83 -3.65
N VAL A 7 9.60 11.07 -2.56
CA VAL A 7 8.94 11.39 -1.28
C VAL A 7 9.59 12.62 -0.64
N SER A 8 10.89 12.87 -0.89
CA SER A 8 11.68 13.97 -0.31
C SER A 8 11.15 15.37 -0.62
N MET A 9 10.46 15.57 -1.74
CA MET A 9 9.94 16.88 -2.16
C MET A 9 8.47 17.12 -1.83
N LYS A 10 7.76 16.14 -1.23
CA LYS A 10 6.33 16.28 -0.92
C LYS A 10 6.14 16.86 0.48
N THR A 11 5.27 17.87 0.59
CA THR A 11 4.79 18.41 1.86
C THR A 11 3.99 17.36 2.63
N ASP A 12 4.01 17.42 3.95
CA ASP A 12 3.30 16.47 4.83
C ASP A 12 1.81 16.32 4.48
N ASP A 13 1.14 17.40 4.07
CA ASP A 13 -0.26 17.34 3.63
C ASP A 13 -0.45 16.45 2.39
N VAL A 14 0.48 16.53 1.43
CA VAL A 14 0.46 15.67 0.23
C VAL A 14 0.68 14.21 0.63
N LEU A 15 1.62 13.96 1.54
CA LEU A 15 1.90 12.62 2.05
C LEU A 15 0.70 12.02 2.79
N ARG A 16 -0.06 12.81 3.54
CA ARG A 16 -1.29 12.37 4.22
C ARG A 16 -2.39 11.99 3.23
N VAL A 17 -2.56 12.76 2.16
CA VAL A 17 -3.50 12.43 1.09
C VAL A 17 -3.08 11.14 0.36
N GLU A 18 -1.79 11.02 0.00
CA GLU A 18 -1.26 9.80 -0.64
C GLU A 18 -1.43 8.57 0.26
N LEU A 19 -1.17 8.72 1.56
CA LEU A 19 -1.36 7.67 2.56
C LEU A 19 -2.81 7.19 2.59
N GLU A 20 -3.77 8.11 2.60
CA GLU A 20 -5.19 7.76 2.58
C GLU A 20 -5.59 7.03 1.29
N VAL A 21 -5.11 7.50 0.14
CA VAL A 21 -5.31 6.84 -1.16
C VAL A 21 -4.73 5.43 -1.16
N PHE A 22 -3.49 5.25 -0.70
CA PHE A 22 -2.87 3.92 -0.65
C PHE A 22 -3.57 3.00 0.35
N ARG A 23 -3.99 3.51 1.51
CA ARG A 23 -4.79 2.74 2.48
C ARG A 23 -6.12 2.28 1.89
N ARG A 24 -6.80 3.13 1.10
CA ARG A 24 -8.01 2.76 0.37
C ARG A 24 -7.73 1.68 -0.67
N GLN A 25 -6.74 1.88 -1.54
CA GLN A 25 -6.35 0.88 -2.54
C GLN A 25 -5.96 -0.46 -1.92
N HIS A 26 -5.27 -0.45 -0.78
CA HIS A 26 -4.91 -1.65 -0.05
C HIS A 26 -6.14 -2.42 0.45
N ARG A 27 -7.16 -1.71 0.98
CA ARG A 27 -8.44 -2.32 1.38
C ARG A 27 -9.20 -2.90 0.18
N ASP A 28 -9.23 -2.17 -0.93
CA ASP A 28 -9.91 -2.61 -2.15
C ASP A 28 -9.25 -3.89 -2.72
N LEU A 29 -7.92 -3.95 -2.73
CA LEU A 29 -7.18 -5.15 -3.12
C LEU A 29 -7.47 -6.33 -2.19
N ASP A 30 -7.62 -6.09 -0.89
CA ASP A 30 -7.94 -7.15 0.05
C ASP A 30 -9.33 -7.73 -0.19
N ALA A 31 -10.33 -6.87 -0.41
CA ALA A 31 -11.67 -7.28 -0.78
C ALA A 31 -11.69 -8.07 -2.10
N ALA A 32 -10.91 -7.64 -3.10
CA ALA A 32 -10.78 -8.35 -4.37
C ALA A 32 -10.13 -9.75 -4.19
N ILE A 33 -9.09 -9.85 -3.37
CA ILE A 33 -8.46 -11.14 -3.05
C ILE A 33 -9.46 -12.04 -2.32
N ALA A 34 -10.18 -11.54 -1.32
CA ALA A 34 -11.18 -12.29 -0.57
C ALA A 34 -12.27 -12.84 -1.49
N ALA A 35 -12.83 -11.99 -2.36
CA ALA A 35 -13.86 -12.38 -3.33
C ALA A 35 -13.35 -13.45 -4.33
N LEU A 36 -12.09 -13.35 -4.78
CA LEU A 36 -11.50 -14.35 -5.68
C LEU A 36 -11.25 -15.70 -4.98
N VAL A 37 -10.85 -15.66 -3.71
CA VAL A 37 -10.66 -16.86 -2.89
C VAL A 37 -12.00 -17.53 -2.61
N GLU A 38 -13.01 -16.76 -2.23
CA GLU A 38 -14.35 -17.25 -1.93
C GLU A 38 -15.03 -17.88 -3.15
N LYS A 39 -14.86 -17.28 -4.34
CA LYS A 39 -15.41 -17.84 -5.58
C LYS A 39 -14.80 -19.17 -5.99
N GLY A 40 -13.65 -19.58 -5.43
CA GLY A 40 -13.00 -20.87 -5.71
C GLY A 40 -12.53 -21.08 -7.16
N THR A 41 -12.82 -20.15 -8.06
CA THR A 41 -12.45 -20.16 -9.49
C THR A 41 -11.22 -19.28 -9.79
N GLY A 42 -10.68 -18.62 -8.76
CA GLY A 42 -9.58 -17.69 -8.90
C GLY A 42 -8.28 -18.41 -9.26
N ASP A 43 -7.81 -18.19 -10.50
CA ASP A 43 -6.48 -18.56 -10.94
C ASP A 43 -5.44 -18.18 -9.87
N GLN A 44 -4.75 -19.19 -9.33
CA GLN A 44 -3.83 -19.04 -8.21
C GLN A 44 -2.71 -18.04 -8.52
N LEU A 45 -2.35 -17.90 -9.80
CA LEU A 45 -1.41 -16.88 -10.28
C LEU A 45 -1.96 -15.46 -10.10
N THR A 46 -3.25 -15.25 -10.35
CA THR A 46 -3.91 -13.95 -10.16
C THR A 46 -3.94 -13.56 -8.69
N ILE A 47 -4.30 -14.51 -7.80
CA ILE A 47 -4.28 -14.29 -6.35
C ILE A 47 -2.86 -13.95 -5.87
N GLN A 48 -1.83 -14.67 -6.36
CA GLN A 48 -0.44 -14.38 -6.03
C GLN A 48 0.01 -12.98 -6.49
N ARG A 49 -0.38 -12.57 -7.70
CA ARG A 49 -0.08 -11.22 -8.22
C ARG A 49 -0.72 -10.13 -7.37
N LEU A 50 -1.99 -10.28 -7.01
CA LEU A 50 -2.71 -9.33 -6.15
C LEU A 50 -2.11 -9.25 -4.75
N LYS A 51 -1.75 -10.39 -4.14
CA LYS A 51 -1.03 -10.41 -2.85
C LYS A 51 0.30 -9.67 -2.93
N LYS A 52 1.05 -9.83 -4.02
CA LYS A 52 2.32 -9.10 -4.24
C LYS A 52 2.10 -7.60 -4.40
N GLN A 53 1.03 -7.18 -5.08
CA GLN A 53 0.65 -5.77 -5.18
C GLN A 53 0.24 -5.21 -3.81
N LYS A 54 -0.56 -5.95 -3.04
CA LYS A 54 -0.95 -5.60 -1.67
C LYS A 54 0.27 -5.39 -0.77
N LEU A 55 1.27 -6.28 -0.85
CA LEU A 55 2.52 -6.14 -0.10
C LEU A 55 3.27 -4.86 -0.46
N ARG A 56 3.42 -4.55 -1.75
CA ARG A 56 4.08 -3.31 -2.20
C ARG A 56 3.36 -2.04 -1.71
N LEU A 57 2.02 -2.05 -1.71
CA LEU A 57 1.26 -0.93 -1.16
C LEU A 57 1.47 -0.80 0.34
N LYS A 58 1.49 -1.92 1.08
CA LYS A 58 1.80 -1.91 2.52
C LYS A 58 3.19 -1.32 2.79
N ASP A 59 4.20 -1.72 2.02
CA ASP A 59 5.57 -1.17 2.16
C ASP A 59 5.61 0.33 1.87
N ARG A 60 4.84 0.80 0.87
CA ARG A 60 4.75 2.23 0.55
C ARG A 60 4.01 3.04 1.62
N ILE A 61 2.94 2.47 2.18
CA ILE A 61 2.20 3.03 3.31
C ILE A 61 3.14 3.18 4.50
N ALA A 62 3.88 2.14 4.86
CA ALA A 62 4.84 2.18 5.96
C ALA A 62 5.91 3.26 5.76
N GLN A 63 6.49 3.38 4.56
CA GLN A 63 7.46 4.44 4.25
C GLN A 63 6.90 5.87 4.43
N ILE A 64 5.63 6.07 4.11
CA ILE A 64 4.98 7.37 4.26
C ILE A 64 4.60 7.62 5.72
N GLU A 65 4.13 6.59 6.43
CA GLU A 65 3.85 6.63 7.86
C GLU A 65 5.12 6.95 8.66
N ASP A 66 6.22 6.22 8.43
CA ASP A 66 7.51 6.44 9.10
C ASP A 66 8.01 7.88 8.93
N ARG A 67 7.73 8.49 7.78
CA ARG A 67 8.08 9.89 7.51
C ARG A 67 7.15 10.89 8.17
N LEU A 68 5.86 10.57 8.32
CA LEU A 68 4.85 11.42 8.97
C LEU A 68 4.85 11.27 10.49
N THR A 69 5.33 10.15 11.03
CA THR A 69 5.42 9.86 12.47
C THR A 69 6.86 9.60 12.94
N PRO A 70 7.84 10.48 12.63
CA PRO A 70 9.24 10.23 12.99
C PRO A 70 9.48 10.20 14.51
N ASP A 71 8.55 10.71 15.33
CA ASP A 71 8.73 10.98 16.78
C ASP A 71 8.06 9.99 17.76
N ILE A 72 7.54 8.83 17.31
CA ILE A 72 6.80 7.90 18.20
C ILE A 72 7.62 6.64 18.54
N ILE A 73 8.80 6.46 17.94
CA ILE A 73 9.72 5.35 18.22
C ILE A 73 11.12 5.91 18.54
N ALA A 74 11.24 6.65 19.64
CA ALA A 74 12.51 7.04 20.27
C ALA A 74 12.40 6.91 21.80
#